data_AF-E9AEA7-F1
#
_entry.id   AF-E9AEA7-F1
#
_cell.length_a   1.000
_cell.length_b   1.000
_cell.length_c   1.000
_cell.angle_alpha   90.00
_cell.angle_beta   90.00
_cell.angle_gamma   90.00
#
_symmetry.space_group_name_H-M   'P 1'
#
loop_
_entity.id
_entity.type
_entity.pdbx_description
1 polymer ?
#
loop_
_entity_poly.entity_id
_entity_poly.type
_entity_poly.pdbx_seq_one_letter_code
_entity_poly.pdbx_strand_id
1 'polypeptide(L)'
;MWSPSNKRDSLINSDDTFFPFLFHFPGSHPRQMLSSFFASRSRGSWIPAVDISEQDDGYILVADLPEVKKEDLRVYTESSSIICISGNRKHILKQDEHQLLVAERGAGRFERCFDLPTSVDSSKIKASFNDQQLNLSIPKLRNSKSGASNSVTID
;
A
#
# COMPACT_ATOMS: atom_id res chain seq x y z
N MET A 1 47.50 22.12 10.91
CA MET A 1 47.21 23.26 10.02
C MET A 1 47.27 22.73 8.60
N TRP A 2 46.11 22.50 7.98
CA TRP A 2 46.00 21.96 6.62
C TRP A 2 44.93 22.77 5.90
N SER A 3 45.30 23.41 4.80
CA SER A 3 44.38 24.13 3.91
C SER A 3 44.12 23.31 2.64
N PRO A 4 42.90 23.37 2.07
CA PRO A 4 42.50 22.56 0.92
C PRO A 4 42.82 23.26 -0.41
N SER A 5 43.05 22.48 -1.47
CA SER A 5 43.13 22.99 -2.85
C SER A 5 42.09 22.32 -3.75
N ASN A 6 41.14 23.18 -4.14
CA ASN A 6 40.47 23.33 -5.43
C ASN A 6 39.60 22.24 -6.09
N LYS A 7 38.37 22.74 -6.37
CA LYS A 7 37.60 22.71 -7.62
C LYS A 7 37.09 21.37 -8.12
N ARG A 8 35.75 21.25 -8.12
CA ARG A 8 35.00 20.72 -9.26
C ARG A 8 33.79 21.61 -9.52
N ASP A 9 33.85 22.33 -10.64
CA ASP A 9 32.66 22.75 -11.34
C ASP A 9 32.22 21.62 -12.29
N SER A 10 30.93 21.67 -12.59
CA SER A 10 30.19 21.06 -13.70
C SER A 10 29.39 19.77 -13.45
N LEU A 11 28.08 20.02 -13.34
CA LEU A 11 26.98 19.40 -14.11
C LEU A 11 26.81 17.89 -14.02
N ILE A 12 25.83 17.45 -13.21
CA ILE A 12 25.02 16.26 -13.55
C ILE A 12 23.55 16.61 -13.29
N ASN A 13 22.81 16.71 -14.40
CA ASN A 13 21.36 16.75 -14.45
C ASN A 13 20.81 15.31 -14.44
N SER A 14 19.65 15.18 -13.79
CA SER A 14 18.51 14.27 -14.06
C SER A 14 18.76 12.80 -14.43
N ASP A 15 18.01 11.96 -13.71
CA ASP A 15 17.66 10.57 -13.99
C ASP A 15 18.67 9.51 -13.53
N ASP A 16 18.51 9.06 -12.28
CA ASP A 16 19.00 7.76 -11.86
C ASP A 16 17.89 6.95 -11.15
N THR A 17 17.34 6.04 -11.94
CA THR A 17 16.65 4.82 -11.54
C THR A 17 17.51 4.02 -10.55
N PHE A 18 17.05 3.88 -9.31
CA PHE A 18 17.76 3.08 -8.31
C PHE A 18 16.77 2.20 -7.55
N PHE A 19 16.63 0.94 -7.98
CA PHE A 19 16.59 -0.28 -7.15
C PHE A 19 16.30 -1.51 -8.03
N PRO A 20 17.32 -2.19 -8.57
CA PRO A 20 17.22 -3.59 -8.96
C PRO A 20 17.91 -4.45 -7.88
N PHE A 21 17.15 -4.99 -6.93
CA PHE A 21 17.61 -6.13 -6.14
C PHE A 21 16.91 -7.40 -6.63
N LEU A 22 17.67 -8.11 -7.46
CA LEU A 22 17.39 -9.41 -8.04
C LEU A 22 17.69 -10.50 -6.97
N PHE A 23 16.67 -11.01 -6.29
CA PHE A 23 16.80 -12.29 -5.58
C PHE A 23 16.44 -13.43 -6.55
N HIS A 24 17.46 -14.12 -7.06
CA HIS A 24 17.33 -15.34 -7.85
C HIS A 24 17.37 -16.56 -6.92
N PHE A 25 16.20 -17.15 -6.62
CA PHE A 25 16.09 -18.49 -6.06
C PHE A 25 15.54 -19.44 -7.14
N PRO A 26 16.28 -20.47 -7.58
CA PRO A 26 15.76 -21.49 -8.47
C PRO A 26 15.11 -22.59 -7.63
N GLY A 27 13.82 -22.88 -7.86
CA GLY A 27 13.15 -24.02 -7.21
C GLY A 27 11.68 -23.80 -6.91
N SER A 28 10.85 -23.99 -7.93
CA SER A 28 9.43 -24.42 -7.88
C SER A 28 8.67 -24.26 -6.55
N HIS A 29 7.95 -23.16 -6.40
CA HIS A 29 6.65 -23.16 -5.73
C HIS A 29 5.68 -22.32 -6.57
N PRO A 30 4.53 -22.85 -7.02
CA PRO A 30 3.58 -22.13 -7.85
C PRO A 30 2.82 -21.15 -6.96
N ARG A 31 3.42 -19.99 -6.68
CA ARG A 31 2.73 -18.88 -5.99
C ARG A 31 2.20 -17.84 -6.97
N GLN A 32 1.97 -18.24 -8.23
CA GLN A 32 1.46 -17.41 -9.33
C GLN A 32 -0.02 -17.72 -9.69
N MET A 33 -0.82 -18.22 -8.74
CA MET A 33 -2.26 -18.44 -8.96
C MET A 33 -3.13 -17.66 -7.96
N LEU A 34 -2.64 -16.52 -7.47
CA LEU A 34 -3.42 -15.55 -6.71
C LEU A 34 -3.21 -14.11 -7.19
N SER A 35 -2.64 -13.91 -8.38
CA SER A 35 -2.20 -12.60 -8.90
C SER A 35 -3.12 -11.99 -9.96
N SER A 36 -4.25 -12.61 -10.27
CA SER A 36 -5.22 -12.09 -11.25
C SER A 36 -6.53 -11.61 -10.65
N PHE A 37 -6.76 -11.81 -9.34
CA PHE A 37 -8.04 -11.47 -8.69
C PHE A 37 -7.98 -10.29 -7.72
N PHE A 38 -6.78 -9.82 -7.35
CA PHE A 38 -6.59 -8.60 -6.55
C PHE A 38 -5.43 -7.76 -7.12
N ALA A 39 -5.73 -6.92 -8.10
CA ALA A 39 -4.77 -5.93 -8.58
C ALA A 39 -4.63 -4.82 -7.53
N SER A 40 -3.57 -4.85 -6.72
CA SER A 40 -3.22 -3.74 -5.84
C SER A 40 -2.28 -2.78 -6.57
N ARG A 41 -2.65 -1.49 -6.62
CA ARG A 41 -1.80 -0.42 -7.14
C ARG A 41 -1.33 0.42 -5.96
N SER A 42 -0.04 0.77 -5.97
CA SER A 42 0.56 1.63 -4.96
C SER A 42 1.24 2.81 -5.64
N ARG A 43 1.08 4.01 -5.07
CA ARG A 43 1.75 5.24 -5.51
C ARG A 43 2.31 5.98 -4.29
N GLY A 44 3.39 6.73 -4.49
CA GLY A 44 4.05 7.51 -3.45
C GLY A 44 5.36 6.90 -2.96
N SER A 45 6.00 7.58 -2.01
CA SER A 45 7.33 7.22 -1.47
C SER A 45 7.27 6.19 -0.35
N TRP A 46 6.07 5.89 0.15
CA TRP A 46 5.82 4.86 1.15
C TRP A 46 4.66 3.96 0.74
N ILE A 47 4.83 2.66 0.97
CA ILE A 47 3.83 1.62 0.72
C ILE A 47 3.49 0.99 2.08
N PRO A 48 2.43 1.45 2.76
CA PRO A 48 2.05 0.89 4.06
C PRO A 48 1.57 -0.56 3.92
N ALA A 49 1.76 -1.37 4.96
CA ALA A 49 1.27 -2.75 5.00
C ALA A 49 -0.26 -2.76 5.13
N VAL A 50 -0.92 -3.67 4.40
CA VAL A 50 -2.38 -3.79 4.37
C VAL A 50 -2.77 -5.25 4.23
N ASP A 51 -3.70 -5.68 5.07
CA ASP A 51 -4.39 -6.95 4.99
C ASP A 51 -5.85 -6.74 4.57
N ILE A 52 -6.36 -7.62 3.71
CA ILE A 52 -7.75 -7.62 3.28
C ILE A 52 -8.31 -9.04 3.42
N SER A 53 -9.44 -9.16 4.11
CA SER A 53 -10.17 -10.43 4.24
C SER A 53 -11.58 -10.28 3.69
N GLU A 54 -12.02 -11.23 2.89
CA GLU A 54 -13.40 -11.34 2.44
C GLU A 54 -14.28 -11.96 3.53
N GLN A 55 -15.51 -11.44 3.66
CA GLN A 55 -16.59 -11.97 4.47
C GLN A 55 -17.84 -12.17 3.61
N ASP A 56 -18.86 -12.84 4.14
CA ASP A 56 -20.10 -13.12 3.41
C ASP A 56 -20.78 -11.83 2.91
N ASP A 57 -20.84 -10.81 3.75
CA ASP A 57 -21.54 -9.55 3.51
C ASP A 57 -20.63 -8.38 3.09
N GLY A 58 -19.31 -8.59 3.01
CA GLY A 58 -18.37 -7.49 2.87
C GLY A 58 -16.90 -7.89 2.79
N TYR A 59 -16.05 -6.90 3.02
CA TYR A 59 -14.62 -7.04 3.21
C TYR A 59 -14.19 -6.28 4.46
N ILE A 60 -13.16 -6.78 5.13
CA ILE A 60 -12.41 -6.03 6.15
C ILE A 60 -11.06 -5.68 5.55
N LEU A 61 -10.66 -4.42 5.70
CA LEU A 61 -9.32 -3.95 5.37
C LEU A 61 -8.66 -3.37 6.63
N VAL A 62 -7.46 -3.84 6.90
CA VAL A 62 -6.63 -3.36 8.01
C VAL A 62 -5.33 -2.82 7.45
N ALA A 63 -4.97 -1.58 7.79
CA ALA A 63 -3.74 -0.96 7.34
C ALA A 63 -2.94 -0.39 8.50
N ASP A 64 -1.66 -0.73 8.56
CA ASP A 64 -0.73 -0.23 9.57
C ASP A 64 -0.14 1.11 9.11
N LEU A 65 -0.51 2.18 9.83
CA LEU A 65 -0.20 3.57 9.47
C LEU A 65 0.48 4.32 10.62
N PRO A 66 1.66 3.86 11.09
CA PRO A 66 2.40 4.51 12.16
C PRO A 66 2.73 5.96 11.82
N GLU A 67 2.51 6.84 12.81
CA GLU A 67 2.78 8.28 12.79
C GLU A 67 2.04 9.05 11.69
N VAL A 68 1.02 8.44 11.09
CA VAL A 68 0.09 9.15 10.22
C VAL A 68 -0.98 9.80 11.08
N LYS A 69 -1.19 11.09 10.83
CA LYS A 69 -2.23 11.87 11.48
C LYS A 69 -3.58 11.54 10.87
N LYS A 70 -4.62 11.43 11.71
CA LYS A 70 -5.98 11.11 11.25
C LYS A 70 -6.50 12.11 10.22
N GLU A 71 -6.16 13.39 10.39
CA GLU A 71 -6.52 14.48 9.47
C GLU A 71 -5.85 14.36 8.09
N ASP A 72 -4.71 13.66 8.00
CA ASP A 72 -4.00 13.43 6.73
C ASP A 72 -4.52 12.16 6.01
N LEU A 73 -5.36 11.35 6.66
CA LEU A 73 -5.91 10.11 6.09
C LEU A 73 -7.15 10.37 5.25
N ARG A 74 -7.18 9.74 4.08
CA ARG A 74 -8.36 9.69 3.21
C ARG A 74 -8.66 8.28 2.78
N VAL A 75 -9.95 7.97 2.74
CA VAL A 75 -10.52 6.71 2.24
C VAL A 75 -11.55 7.09 1.19
N TYR A 76 -11.44 6.52 0.00
CA TYR A 76 -12.32 6.83 -1.12
C TYR A 76 -12.39 5.68 -2.11
N THR A 77 -13.41 5.67 -2.96
CA THR A 77 -13.58 4.68 -4.03
C THR A 77 -13.32 5.33 -5.39
N GLU A 78 -12.46 4.73 -6.22
CA GLU A 78 -12.25 5.19 -7.60
C GLU A 78 -13.35 4.66 -8.54
N SER A 79 -13.87 3.47 -8.27
CA SER A 79 -14.92 2.80 -9.03
C SER A 79 -15.77 1.94 -8.08
N SER A 80 -16.74 1.20 -8.62
CA SER A 80 -17.63 0.35 -7.81
C SER A 80 -16.92 -0.78 -7.06
N SER A 81 -15.75 -1.24 -7.53
CA SER A 81 -14.96 -2.32 -6.90
C SER A 81 -13.61 -1.86 -6.36
N ILE A 82 -13.16 -0.63 -6.66
CA ILE A 82 -11.83 -0.15 -6.26
C ILE A 82 -11.93 0.73 -5.01
N ILE A 83 -11.35 0.25 -3.90
CA ILE A 83 -11.18 1.01 -2.66
C ILE A 83 -9.75 1.54 -2.56
N CYS A 84 -9.60 2.79 -2.15
CA CYS A 84 -8.31 3.45 -1.99
C CYS A 84 -8.16 4.05 -0.59
N ILE A 85 -6.93 3.97 -0.06
CA ILE A 85 -6.48 4.68 1.13
C ILE A 85 -5.28 5.56 0.75
N SER A 86 -5.26 6.80 1.25
CA SER A 86 -4.14 7.71 1.02
C SER A 86 -3.84 8.57 2.23
N GLY A 87 -2.62 9.10 2.27
CA GLY A 87 -2.18 10.01 3.33
C GLY A 87 -0.71 10.35 3.23
N ASN A 88 -0.15 10.85 4.33
CA ASN A 88 1.25 11.25 4.40
C ASN A 88 1.83 10.95 5.78
N ARG A 89 2.98 10.25 5.80
CA ARG A 89 3.79 10.08 7.01
C ARG A 89 4.98 11.03 6.97
N LYS A 90 5.22 11.75 8.05
CA LYS A 90 6.36 12.68 8.10
C LYS A 90 7.69 11.93 8.20
N HIS A 91 8.72 12.48 7.58
CA HIS A 91 10.09 12.05 7.86
C HIS A 91 10.47 12.49 9.28
N ILE A 92 10.97 11.56 10.08
CA ILE A 92 11.37 11.84 11.47
C ILE A 92 12.75 12.47 11.51
N LEU A 93 13.67 11.92 10.72
CA LEU A 93 15.02 12.45 10.58
C LEU A 93 15.05 13.25 9.27
N LYS A 94 15.31 14.56 9.39
CA LYS A 94 15.53 15.40 8.21
C LYS A 94 16.92 15.13 7.67
N GLN A 95 16.99 14.94 6.35
CA GLN A 95 18.22 14.63 5.64
C GLN A 95 19.26 15.75 5.74
N ASP A 96 18.81 16.99 5.95
CA ASP A 96 19.67 18.17 6.04
C ASP A 96 20.31 18.34 7.43
N GLU A 97 19.74 17.71 8.46
CA GLU A 97 20.19 17.84 9.86
C GLU A 97 21.05 16.65 10.30
N HIS A 98 20.92 15.50 9.60
CA HIS A 98 21.57 14.25 9.99
C HIS A 98 22.10 13.47 8.78
N GLN A 99 23.32 12.92 8.91
CA GLN A 99 23.79 11.88 7.99
C GLN A 99 23.05 10.58 8.28
N LEU A 100 22.05 10.26 7.47
CA LEU A 100 21.33 8.98 7.54
C LEU A 100 22.28 7.83 7.19
N LEU A 101 22.52 6.94 8.15
CA LEU A 101 23.29 5.71 7.90
C LEU A 101 22.42 4.63 7.25
N VAL A 102 21.17 4.51 7.69
CA VAL A 102 20.19 3.52 7.21
C VAL A 102 18.79 4.13 7.24
N ALA A 103 17.97 3.86 6.22
CA ALA A 103 16.59 4.32 6.12
C ALA A 103 15.66 3.19 5.65
N GLU A 104 15.22 2.34 6.58
CA GLU A 104 14.29 1.22 6.31
C GLU A 104 12.82 1.61 6.46
N ARG A 105 12.55 2.63 7.28
CA ARG A 105 11.20 3.10 7.58
C ARG A 105 10.69 3.93 6.42
N GLY A 106 9.63 3.47 5.77
CA GLY A 106 8.97 4.26 4.73
C GLY A 106 8.34 5.54 5.30
N ALA A 107 8.46 6.64 4.55
CA ALA A 107 7.90 7.95 4.87
C ALA A 107 7.46 8.69 3.60
N GLY A 108 6.72 9.78 3.79
CA GLY A 108 6.13 10.62 2.75
C GLY A 108 4.71 10.21 2.36
N ARG A 109 4.28 10.69 1.18
CA ARG A 109 2.92 10.46 0.67
C ARG A 109 2.76 8.99 0.28
N PHE A 110 1.60 8.43 0.58
CA PHE A 110 1.18 7.11 0.12
C PHE A 110 -0.23 7.15 -0.48
N GLU A 111 -0.47 6.23 -1.40
CA GLU A 111 -1.79 5.92 -1.94
C GLU A 111 -1.79 4.42 -2.30
N ARG A 112 -2.71 3.66 -1.71
CA ARG A 112 -2.92 2.25 -1.96
C ARG A 112 -4.34 2.06 -2.47
N CYS A 113 -4.49 1.46 -3.63
CA CYS A 113 -5.79 1.12 -4.20
C CYS A 113 -5.86 -0.38 -4.43
N PHE A 114 -7.03 -0.96 -4.15
CA PHE A 114 -7.29 -2.39 -4.22
C PHE A 114 -8.55 -2.63 -5.04
N ASP A 115 -8.43 -3.42 -6.10
CA ASP A 115 -9.58 -3.93 -6.85
C ASP A 115 -10.16 -5.13 -6.10
N LEU A 116 -11.42 -5.02 -5.66
CA LEU A 116 -12.12 -6.05 -4.93
C LEU A 116 -12.92 -6.95 -5.89
N PRO A 117 -13.10 -8.24 -5.57
CA PRO A 117 -13.80 -9.19 -6.44
C PRO A 117 -15.23 -8.80 -6.81
N THR A 118 -15.90 -8.02 -5.95
CA THR A 118 -17.29 -7.59 -6.14
C THR A 118 -17.46 -6.12 -5.82
N SER A 119 -18.44 -5.48 -6.47
CA SER A 119 -18.80 -4.11 -6.15
C SER A 119 -19.25 -3.92 -4.70
N VAL A 120 -18.95 -2.75 -4.15
CA VAL A 120 -19.19 -2.39 -2.75
C VAL A 120 -20.21 -1.27 -2.63
N ASP A 121 -20.90 -1.21 -1.50
CA ASP A 121 -21.80 -0.11 -1.16
C ASP A 121 -21.01 1.01 -0.48
N SER A 122 -20.49 1.94 -1.30
CA SER A 122 -19.63 3.04 -0.83
C SER A 122 -20.29 3.93 0.22
N SER A 123 -21.62 4.05 0.19
CA SER A 123 -22.39 4.84 1.16
C SER A 123 -22.39 4.26 2.58
N LYS A 124 -22.05 2.97 2.72
CA LYS A 124 -22.06 2.24 4.00
C LYS A 124 -20.68 1.85 4.49
N ILE A 125 -19.61 2.28 3.83
CA ILE A 125 -18.24 2.03 4.29
C ILE A 125 -18.05 2.72 5.64
N LYS A 126 -17.54 1.97 6.61
CA LYS A 126 -17.17 2.49 7.93
C LYS A 126 -15.66 2.43 8.09
N ALA A 127 -15.09 3.48 8.68
CA ALA A 127 -13.67 3.58 8.97
C ALA A 127 -13.46 3.91 10.44
N SER A 128 -12.47 3.27 11.06
CA SER A 128 -11.96 3.62 12.37
C SER A 128 -10.44 3.67 12.34
N PHE A 129 -9.85 4.57 13.14
CA PHE A 129 -8.41 4.75 13.20
C PHE A 129 -8.00 4.85 14.67
N ASN A 130 -7.45 3.77 15.19
CA ASN A 130 -7.04 3.61 16.59
C ASN A 130 -5.68 2.93 16.61
N ASP A 131 -4.83 3.25 17.60
CA ASP A 131 -3.51 2.63 17.77
C ASP A 131 -2.64 2.63 16.50
N GLN A 132 -2.78 3.70 15.69
CA GLN A 132 -2.09 3.88 14.41
C GLN A 132 -2.45 2.85 13.32
N GLN A 133 -3.60 2.20 13.47
CA GLN A 133 -4.14 1.24 12.52
C GLN A 133 -5.48 1.72 11.97
N LEU A 134 -5.60 1.71 10.64
CA LEU A 134 -6.85 1.98 9.94
C LEU A 134 -7.62 0.69 9.72
N ASN A 135 -8.85 0.65 10.21
CA ASN A 135 -9.76 -0.48 10.08
C ASN A 135 -10.99 -0.06 9.27
N LEU A 136 -11.22 -0.72 8.14
CA LEU A 136 -12.37 -0.48 7.26
C LEU A 136 -13.30 -1.69 7.26
N SER A 137 -14.61 -1.42 7.38
CA SER A 137 -15.67 -2.37 7.04
C SER A 137 -16.31 -1.92 5.74
N ILE A 138 -16.27 -2.78 4.72
CA ILE A 138 -16.60 -2.45 3.33
C ILE A 138 -17.72 -3.41 2.86
N PRO A 139 -19.01 -3.02 3.01
CA PRO A 139 -20.12 -3.89 2.65
C PRO A 139 -20.20 -4.14 1.14
N LYS A 140 -20.52 -5.37 0.75
CA LYS A 140 -20.84 -5.72 -0.64
C LYS A 140 -22.14 -5.01 -1.07
N LEU A 141 -22.22 -4.61 -2.33
CA LEU A 141 -23.45 -4.07 -2.87
C LEU A 141 -24.49 -5.20 -2.96
N ARG A 142 -25.62 -5.08 -2.24
CA ARG A 142 -26.72 -6.07 -2.29
C ARG A 142 -27.37 -6.07 -3.68
N ASN A 143 -26.77 -6.81 -4.60
CA ASN A 143 -27.29 -7.28 -5.89
C ASN A 143 -26.34 -8.26 -6.60
N SER A 144 -25.17 -8.58 -6.04
CA SER A 144 -24.39 -9.73 -6.47
C SER A 144 -25.04 -10.99 -5.92
N LYS A 145 -25.84 -11.68 -6.74
CA LYS A 145 -26.07 -13.12 -6.54
C LYS A 145 -24.68 -13.75 -6.45
N SER A 146 -24.26 -14.13 -5.25
CA SER A 146 -23.06 -14.91 -5.03
C SER A 146 -23.17 -16.15 -5.92
N GLY A 147 -22.22 -16.31 -6.84
CA GLY A 147 -22.08 -17.54 -7.60
C GLY A 147 -21.94 -18.68 -6.61
N ALA A 148 -22.82 -19.68 -6.74
CA ALA A 148 -22.81 -20.86 -5.90
C ALA A 148 -21.39 -21.45 -5.86
N SER A 149 -20.84 -21.58 -4.65
CA SER A 149 -19.62 -22.31 -4.39
C SER A 149 -19.89 -23.79 -4.64
N ASN A 150 -19.57 -24.28 -5.84
CA ASN A 150 -19.64 -25.71 -6.12
C ASN A 150 -18.38 -26.36 -5.54
N SER A 151 -18.49 -26.94 -4.36
CA SER A 151 -17.48 -27.87 -3.85
C SER A 151 -17.65 -29.21 -4.57
N VAL A 152 -16.65 -29.62 -5.35
CA VAL A 152 -16.57 -30.99 -5.89
C VAL A 152 -15.78 -31.82 -4.88
N THR A 153 -16.40 -32.88 -4.36
CA THR A 153 -15.72 -33.87 -3.51
C THR A 153 -14.78 -34.70 -4.37
N ILE A 154 -13.56 -34.95 -3.88
CA ILE A 154 -12.62 -35.90 -4.47
C ILE A 154 -12.79 -37.21 -3.70
N ASP A 155 -13.15 -38.28 -4.41
CA ASP A 155 -13.13 -39.66 -3.90
C ASP A 155 -11.70 -40.21 -3.80
#